data_AF-A0A1F2WDL0-F1
#
_entry.id   AF-A0A1F2WDL0-F1
#
_cell.length_a   1.000
_cell.length_b   1.000
_cell.length_c   1.000
_cell.angle_alpha   90.00
_cell.angle_beta   90.00
_cell.angle_gamma   90.00
#
_symmetry.space_group_name_H-M   'P 1'
#
loop_
_entity.id
_entity.type
_entity.pdbx_description
1 polymer ?
#
loop_
_entity_poly.entity_id
_entity_poly.type
_entity_poly.pdbx_seq_one_letter_code
_entity_poly.pdbx_strand_id
1 'polypeptide(L)'
;MIRAEEPNDDEAISGVHIRAFGGTTEAAVVESLRGQGALLASLVALVRDRVVGHVALSPVDVGGVERAAVALGPLAVDPDYQGRGIGALLVDAFLQHCRVRDEGLVVVVGYPDYYSRFGFVPAERFGLHYRDAGEAFQALEVREGAAAGLSGEVRYHPAFENA
;
A
#
# COMPACT_ATOMS: atom_id res chain seq x y z
N MET A 1 -11.33 -14.62 4.67
CA MET A 1 -10.17 -14.69 5.59
C MET A 1 -9.11 -13.73 5.08
N ILE A 2 -8.32 -13.10 5.95
CA ILE A 2 -7.11 -12.35 5.55
C ILE A 2 -5.91 -13.02 6.21
N ARG A 3 -4.83 -13.21 5.45
CA ARG A 3 -3.54 -13.75 5.95
C ARG A 3 -2.38 -13.13 5.18
N ALA A 4 -1.16 -13.34 5.68
CA ALA A 4 0.05 -13.08 4.91
C ALA A 4 0.09 -13.94 3.63
N GLU A 5 0.78 -13.47 2.60
CA GLU A 5 1.06 -14.29 1.41
C GLU A 5 1.84 -15.56 1.77
N GLU A 6 1.55 -16.62 1.01
CA GLU A 6 2.28 -17.88 1.03
C GLU A 6 3.00 -18.06 -0.31
N PRO A 7 4.10 -18.84 -0.38
CA PRO A 7 4.90 -18.97 -1.61
C PRO A 7 4.14 -19.43 -2.87
N ASN A 8 2.97 -20.03 -2.72
CA ASN A 8 2.11 -20.49 -3.81
C ASN A 8 1.04 -19.47 -4.23
N ASP A 9 0.98 -18.28 -3.60
CA ASP A 9 0.00 -17.25 -3.94
C ASP A 9 0.44 -16.34 -5.10
N ASP A 10 1.71 -16.37 -5.50
CA ASP A 10 2.30 -15.42 -6.45
C ASP A 10 1.48 -15.26 -7.73
N GLU A 11 1.11 -16.38 -8.37
CA GLU A 11 0.29 -16.37 -9.60
C GLU A 11 -1.12 -15.80 -9.34
N ALA A 12 -1.71 -16.14 -8.19
CA ALA A 12 -3.04 -15.67 -7.84
C ALA A 12 -3.06 -14.17 -7.52
N ILE A 13 -2.02 -13.67 -6.84
CA ILE A 13 -1.81 -12.25 -6.56
C ILE A 13 -1.63 -11.47 -7.87
N SER A 14 -0.73 -11.93 -8.74
CA SER A 14 -0.49 -11.33 -10.06
C SER A 14 -1.80 -11.26 -10.87
N GLY A 15 -2.56 -12.36 -10.90
CA GLY A 15 -3.85 -12.41 -11.56
C GLY A 15 -4.90 -11.44 -10.98
N VAL A 16 -4.93 -11.24 -9.66
CA VAL A 16 -5.85 -10.26 -9.02
C VAL A 16 -5.52 -8.84 -9.46
N HIS A 17 -4.25 -8.44 -9.48
CA HIS A 17 -3.84 -7.11 -9.96
C HIS A 17 -4.18 -6.93 -11.44
N ILE A 18 -3.85 -7.91 -12.28
CA ILE A 18 -4.14 -7.85 -13.72
C ILE A 18 -5.63 -7.66 -13.98
N ARG A 19 -6.49 -8.41 -13.29
CA ARG A 19 -7.94 -8.27 -13.45
C ARG A 19 -8.47 -6.95 -12.89
N ALA A 20 -7.93 -6.48 -11.76
CA ALA A 20 -8.42 -5.27 -11.10
C ALA A 20 -8.03 -3.97 -11.86
N PHE A 21 -6.82 -3.92 -12.41
CA PHE A 21 -6.27 -2.73 -13.08
C PHE A 21 -6.32 -2.82 -14.62
N GLY A 22 -6.59 -3.99 -15.19
CA GLY A 22 -6.68 -4.19 -16.64
C GLY A 22 -5.32 -4.21 -17.36
N GLY A 23 -4.22 -4.37 -16.62
CA GLY A 23 -2.85 -4.36 -17.13
C GLY A 23 -1.88 -5.08 -16.18
N THR A 24 -0.63 -5.25 -16.60
CA THR A 24 0.39 -6.01 -15.82
C THR A 24 1.23 -5.12 -14.90
N THR A 25 1.02 -3.82 -14.92
CA THR A 25 1.84 -2.82 -14.25
C THR A 25 1.95 -3.07 -12.74
N GLU A 26 0.82 -3.15 -12.04
CA GLU A 26 0.79 -3.34 -10.59
C GLU A 26 1.28 -4.74 -10.17
N ALA A 27 1.02 -5.75 -11.01
CA ALA A 27 1.58 -7.09 -10.80
C ALA A 27 3.11 -7.06 -10.87
N ALA A 28 3.67 -6.38 -11.88
CA ALA A 28 5.12 -6.22 -12.05
C ALA A 28 5.76 -5.41 -10.90
N VAL A 29 5.05 -4.41 -10.34
CA VAL A 29 5.49 -3.70 -9.12
C VAL A 29 5.66 -4.68 -7.96
N VAL A 30 4.66 -5.52 -7.69
CA VAL A 30 4.70 -6.49 -6.58
C VAL A 30 5.83 -7.51 -6.79
N GLU A 31 5.96 -8.05 -8.00
CA GLU A 31 7.04 -8.99 -8.34
C GLU A 31 8.42 -8.35 -8.19
N SER A 32 8.59 -7.11 -8.65
CA SER A 32 9.84 -6.35 -8.53
C SER A 32 10.20 -6.04 -7.07
N LEU A 33 9.23 -5.62 -6.26
CA LEU A 33 9.42 -5.42 -4.81
C LEU A 33 9.84 -6.72 -4.13
N ARG A 34 9.19 -7.85 -4.45
CA ARG A 34 9.54 -9.16 -3.89
C ARG A 34 10.96 -9.58 -4.28
N GLY A 35 11.29 -9.52 -5.57
CA GLY A 35 12.60 -9.90 -6.09
C GLY A 35 13.76 -9.05 -5.55
N GLN A 36 13.49 -7.81 -5.15
CA GLN A 36 14.48 -6.91 -4.56
C GLN A 36 14.47 -6.90 -3.03
N GLY A 37 13.64 -7.74 -2.38
CA GLY A 37 13.53 -7.79 -0.92
C GLY A 37 12.91 -6.52 -0.29
N ALA A 38 12.19 -5.73 -1.08
CA ALA A 38 11.52 -4.50 -0.68
C ALA A 38 10.02 -4.70 -0.38
N LEU A 39 9.47 -5.88 -0.63
CA LEU A 39 8.12 -6.27 -0.20
C LEU A 39 8.15 -6.63 1.29
N LEU A 40 7.98 -5.63 2.16
CA LEU A 40 8.08 -5.77 3.62
C LEU A 40 6.92 -6.58 4.20
N ALA A 41 5.74 -6.46 3.58
CA ALA A 41 4.59 -7.29 3.87
C ALA A 41 3.72 -7.43 2.62
N SER A 42 3.01 -8.55 2.56
CA SER A 42 2.01 -8.84 1.54
C SER A 42 0.88 -9.62 2.19
N LEU A 43 -0.33 -9.11 2.07
CA LEU A 43 -1.53 -9.69 2.65
C LEU A 43 -2.53 -10.03 1.56
N VAL A 44 -3.13 -11.19 1.67
CA VAL A 44 -4.15 -11.68 0.74
C VAL A 44 -5.50 -11.84 1.43
N ALA A 45 -6.58 -11.54 0.70
CA ALA A 45 -7.94 -11.84 1.09
C ALA A 45 -8.43 -13.09 0.35
N LEU A 46 -8.94 -14.07 1.10
CA LEU A 46 -9.46 -15.32 0.56
C LEU A 46 -10.97 -15.45 0.74
N VAL A 47 -11.63 -15.95 -0.31
CA VAL A 47 -13.02 -16.43 -0.30
C VAL A 47 -13.06 -17.85 -0.85
N ARG A 48 -13.49 -18.81 -0.02
CA ARG A 48 -13.49 -20.25 -0.37
C ARG A 48 -12.12 -20.70 -0.92
N ASP A 49 -11.06 -20.34 -0.19
CA ASP A 49 -9.65 -20.65 -0.51
C ASP A 49 -9.10 -20.05 -1.81
N ARG A 50 -9.87 -19.22 -2.51
CA ARG A 50 -9.38 -18.42 -3.64
C ARG A 50 -8.91 -17.05 -3.16
N VAL A 51 -7.71 -16.64 -3.55
CA VAL A 51 -7.23 -15.26 -3.41
C VAL A 51 -8.07 -14.34 -4.30
N VAL A 52 -8.75 -13.37 -3.68
CA VAL A 52 -9.63 -12.40 -4.35
C VAL A 52 -9.25 -10.96 -4.06
N GLY A 53 -8.21 -10.73 -3.27
CA GLY A 53 -7.70 -9.39 -2.98
C GLY A 53 -6.29 -9.46 -2.40
N HIS A 54 -5.55 -8.36 -2.55
CA HIS A 54 -4.17 -8.27 -2.12
C HIS A 54 -3.79 -6.84 -1.77
N VAL A 55 -2.91 -6.66 -0.79
CA VAL A 55 -2.24 -5.37 -0.49
C VAL A 55 -0.76 -5.59 -0.18
N ALA A 56 0.09 -4.75 -0.77
CA ALA A 56 1.54 -4.74 -0.50
C ALA A 56 1.95 -3.59 0.42
N LEU A 57 3.04 -3.81 1.15
CA LEU A 57 3.75 -2.84 1.99
C LEU A 57 5.21 -2.76 1.53
N SER A 58 5.71 -1.55 1.27
CA SER A 58 7.10 -1.31 0.84
C SER A 58 7.69 -0.08 1.52
N PRO A 59 9.03 0.02 1.66
CA PRO A 59 9.66 1.17 2.29
C PRO A 59 9.52 2.43 1.43
N VAL A 60 9.55 3.58 2.10
CA VAL A 60 9.49 4.91 1.50
C VAL A 60 10.50 5.83 2.17
N ASP A 61 11.19 6.62 1.35
CA ASP A 61 12.12 7.64 1.81
C ASP A 61 11.42 9.01 1.84
N VAL A 62 11.78 9.85 2.80
CA VAL A 62 11.18 11.18 2.98
C VAL A 62 12.26 12.22 3.22
N GLY A 63 12.34 13.23 2.35
CA GLY A 63 13.27 14.35 2.54
C GLY A 63 14.74 13.93 2.64
N GLY A 64 15.11 12.81 2.02
CA GLY A 64 16.47 12.22 2.11
C GLY A 64 16.70 11.31 3.32
N VAL A 65 15.70 11.09 4.18
CA VAL A 65 15.74 10.09 5.25
C VAL A 65 15.27 8.75 4.70
N GLU A 66 16.17 7.77 4.68
CA GLU A 66 15.87 6.41 4.20
C GLU A 66 14.88 5.68 5.12
N ARG A 67 13.92 4.96 4.54
CA ARG A 67 12.90 4.16 5.25
C ARG A 67 12.16 4.93 6.35
N ALA A 68 11.90 6.21 6.11
CA ALA A 68 11.19 7.08 7.05
C ALA A 68 9.68 6.76 7.16
N ALA A 69 9.12 6.10 6.15
CA ALA A 69 7.72 5.71 6.08
C ALA A 69 7.55 4.39 5.31
N VAL A 70 6.30 3.92 5.24
CA VAL A 70 5.91 2.78 4.39
C VAL A 70 4.76 3.17 3.46
N ALA A 71 4.75 2.58 2.27
CA ALA A 71 3.67 2.73 1.30
C ALA A 71 2.60 1.65 1.51
N LEU A 72 1.34 2.06 1.42
CA LEU A 72 0.22 1.14 1.20
C LEU A 72 -0.01 1.05 -0.32
N GLY A 73 0.40 -0.05 -0.93
CA GLY A 73 0.09 -0.29 -2.33
C GLY A 73 1.08 -1.19 -3.07
N PRO A 74 0.66 -1.78 -4.22
CA PRO A 74 -0.69 -1.70 -4.76
C PRO A 74 -1.73 -2.47 -3.92
N LEU A 75 -2.98 -1.96 -3.90
CA LEU A 75 -4.15 -2.57 -3.28
C LEU A 75 -5.13 -2.99 -4.38
N ALA A 76 -5.47 -4.27 -4.44
CA ALA A 76 -6.37 -4.81 -5.45
C ALA A 76 -7.45 -5.70 -4.84
N VAL A 77 -8.63 -5.67 -5.45
CA VAL A 77 -9.70 -6.64 -5.23
C VAL A 77 -10.19 -7.08 -6.59
N ASP A 78 -10.32 -8.39 -6.76
CA ASP A 78 -10.86 -9.02 -7.97
C ASP A 78 -12.23 -8.38 -8.31
N PRO A 79 -12.46 -7.95 -9.57
CA PRO A 79 -13.67 -7.23 -9.96
C PRO A 79 -14.97 -7.90 -9.53
N ASP A 80 -15.05 -9.23 -9.59
CA ASP A 80 -16.25 -9.99 -9.19
C ASP A 80 -16.57 -9.87 -7.70
N TYR A 81 -15.59 -9.43 -6.89
CA TYR A 81 -15.64 -9.33 -5.43
C TYR A 81 -15.58 -7.88 -4.92
N GLN A 82 -15.51 -6.89 -5.81
CA GLN A 82 -15.54 -5.47 -5.44
C GLN A 82 -16.91 -5.05 -4.88
N GLY A 83 -16.95 -3.93 -4.15
CA GLY A 83 -18.17 -3.43 -3.49
C GLY A 83 -18.62 -4.24 -2.27
N ARG A 84 -17.87 -5.28 -1.86
CA ARG A 84 -18.20 -6.16 -0.73
C ARG A 84 -17.40 -5.88 0.55
N GLY A 85 -16.71 -4.74 0.61
CA GLY A 85 -15.90 -4.34 1.77
C GLY A 85 -14.51 -5.01 1.89
N ILE A 86 -14.12 -5.90 0.98
CA ILE A 86 -12.83 -6.62 1.03
C ILE A 86 -11.63 -5.66 1.03
N GLY A 87 -11.66 -4.61 0.19
CA GLY A 87 -10.59 -3.61 0.16
C GLY A 87 -10.44 -2.88 1.49
N ALA A 88 -11.54 -2.64 2.22
CA ALA A 88 -11.47 -2.04 3.55
C ALA A 88 -10.87 -2.98 4.57
N LEU A 89 -11.27 -4.26 4.56
CA LEU A 89 -10.69 -5.27 5.44
C LEU A 89 -9.18 -5.44 5.20
N LEU A 90 -8.71 -5.33 3.94
CA LEU A 90 -7.28 -5.35 3.61
C LEU A 90 -6.54 -4.14 4.16
N VAL A 91 -7.10 -2.92 4.04
CA VAL A 91 -6.51 -1.70 4.63
C VAL A 91 -6.46 -1.81 6.15
N ASP A 92 -7.52 -2.28 6.80
CA ASP A 92 -7.53 -2.47 8.25
C ASP A 92 -6.46 -3.46 8.70
N ALA A 93 -6.34 -4.61 8.00
CA ALA A 93 -5.32 -5.61 8.29
C ALA A 93 -3.89 -5.07 8.06
N PHE A 94 -3.69 -4.29 7.00
CA PHE A 94 -2.43 -3.58 6.73
C PHE A 94 -2.08 -2.63 7.88
N LEU A 95 -3.01 -1.80 8.34
CA LEU A 95 -2.75 -0.84 9.42
C LEU A 95 -2.50 -1.56 10.75
N GLN A 96 -3.18 -2.68 11.03
CA GLN A 96 -2.85 -3.52 12.18
C GLN A 96 -1.43 -4.09 12.08
N HIS A 97 -1.01 -4.52 10.90
CA HIS A 97 0.35 -4.99 10.66
C HIS A 97 1.38 -3.89 10.93
N CYS A 98 1.14 -2.66 10.45
CA CYS A 98 1.98 -1.50 10.74
C CYS A 98 2.12 -1.24 12.25
N ARG A 99 1.01 -1.29 13.00
CA ARG A 99 1.03 -1.10 14.47
C ARG A 99 1.87 -2.17 15.17
N VAL A 100 1.74 -3.43 14.77
CA VAL A 100 2.50 -4.55 15.38
C VAL A 100 4.00 -4.43 15.08
N ARG A 101 4.35 -3.85 13.93
CA ARG A 101 5.75 -3.65 13.49
C ARG A 101 6.36 -2.31 13.89
N ASP A 102 5.61 -1.48 14.63
CA ASP A 102 6.02 -0.12 15.01
C ASP A 102 6.35 0.79 13.80
N GLU A 103 5.66 0.58 12.68
CA GLU A 103 5.74 1.49 11.53
C GLU A 103 5.08 2.82 11.90
N GLY A 104 5.82 3.93 11.79
CA GLY A 104 5.35 5.23 12.28
C GLY A 104 4.37 5.93 11.35
N LEU A 105 4.71 5.98 10.05
CA LEU A 105 4.01 6.78 9.05
C LEU A 105 3.69 5.91 7.82
N VAL A 106 2.44 5.96 7.38
CA VAL A 106 1.98 5.30 6.15
C VAL A 106 1.61 6.37 5.12
N VAL A 107 2.03 6.17 3.88
CA VAL A 107 1.63 7.01 2.75
C VAL A 107 0.92 6.20 1.67
N VAL A 108 0.06 6.87 0.89
CA VAL A 108 -0.67 6.26 -0.22
C VAL A 108 -0.96 7.30 -1.30
N VAL A 109 -0.99 6.86 -2.56
CA VAL A 109 -1.56 7.62 -3.67
C VAL A 109 -2.88 6.97 -4.06
N GLY A 110 -4.00 7.69 -3.98
CA GLY A 110 -5.30 7.17 -4.39
C GLY A 110 -6.47 8.09 -4.10
N TYR A 111 -7.69 7.54 -4.03
CA TYR A 111 -8.91 8.33 -3.92
C TYR A 111 -9.11 8.89 -2.49
N PRO A 112 -9.17 10.23 -2.30
CA PRO A 112 -9.34 10.86 -0.98
C PRO A 112 -10.55 10.36 -0.19
N ASP A 113 -11.70 10.25 -0.85
CA ASP A 113 -12.95 9.77 -0.22
C ASP A 113 -12.85 8.31 0.24
N TYR A 114 -12.02 7.51 -0.42
CA TYR A 114 -11.80 6.11 -0.05
C TYR A 114 -10.86 5.97 1.14
N TYR A 115 -9.77 6.73 1.19
CA TYR A 115 -8.75 6.57 2.25
C TYR A 115 -9.05 7.39 3.51
N SER A 116 -9.78 8.49 3.40
CA SER A 116 -10.16 9.33 4.55
C SER A 116 -10.95 8.59 5.62
N ARG A 117 -11.75 7.58 5.25
CA ARG A 117 -12.48 6.72 6.20
C ARG A 117 -11.59 5.89 7.13
N PHE A 118 -10.30 5.71 6.81
CA PHE A 118 -9.32 5.05 7.67
C PHE A 118 -8.44 6.04 8.45
N GLY A 119 -8.70 7.34 8.32
CA GLY A 119 -7.94 8.40 9.00
C GLY A 119 -6.82 9.02 8.18
N PHE A 120 -6.62 8.60 6.91
CA PHE A 120 -5.68 9.27 6.02
C PHE A 120 -6.12 10.70 5.74
N VAL A 121 -5.15 11.62 5.71
CA VAL A 121 -5.35 13.02 5.37
C VAL A 121 -4.40 13.42 4.23
N PRO A 122 -4.62 14.54 3.53
CA PRO A 122 -3.65 15.03 2.53
C PRO A 122 -2.26 15.14 3.14
N ALA A 123 -1.26 14.56 2.47
CA ALA A 123 0.10 14.42 3.00
C ALA A 123 0.81 15.78 3.18
N GLU A 124 0.36 16.81 2.44
CA GLU A 124 0.80 18.19 2.58
C GLU A 124 0.63 18.75 4.01
N ARG A 125 -0.30 18.19 4.81
CA ARG A 125 -0.47 18.57 6.22
C ARG A 125 0.76 18.26 7.08
N PHE A 126 1.58 17.32 6.62
CA PHE A 126 2.86 16.94 7.22
C PHE A 126 4.05 17.52 6.44
N GLY A 127 3.82 18.43 5.49
CA GLY A 127 4.87 18.98 4.62
C GLY A 127 5.41 17.98 3.60
N LEU A 128 4.68 16.90 3.30
CA LEU A 128 5.10 15.84 2.38
C LEU A 128 4.47 16.05 1.01
N HIS A 129 5.23 15.78 -0.04
CA HIS A 129 4.72 15.81 -1.42
C HIS A 129 5.30 14.66 -2.25
N TYR A 130 4.52 14.19 -3.22
CA TYR A 130 4.93 13.16 -4.17
C TYR A 130 4.53 13.60 -5.58
N ARG A 131 5.54 13.91 -6.41
CA ARG A 131 5.34 14.40 -7.80
C ARG A 131 4.24 15.47 -7.86
N ASP A 132 3.32 15.35 -8.80
CA ASP A 132 2.14 16.19 -9.03
C ASP A 132 0.84 15.55 -8.51
N ALA A 133 0.93 14.58 -7.59
CA ALA A 133 -0.23 13.81 -7.12
C ALA A 133 -1.27 14.63 -6.33
N GLY A 134 -0.92 15.82 -5.85
CA GLY A 134 -1.83 16.72 -5.13
C GLY A 134 -2.55 16.04 -3.97
N GLU A 135 -3.87 16.24 -3.87
CA GLU A 135 -4.71 15.68 -2.80
C GLU A 135 -4.82 14.14 -2.82
N ALA A 136 -4.51 13.50 -3.95
CA ALA A 136 -4.48 12.04 -4.04
C ALA A 136 -3.33 11.45 -3.21
N PHE A 137 -2.28 12.24 -2.93
CA PHE A 137 -1.21 11.83 -2.03
C PHE A 137 -1.59 12.10 -0.58
N GLN A 138 -1.78 11.02 0.17
CA GLN A 138 -2.30 11.04 1.52
C GLN A 138 -1.34 10.33 2.48
N ALA A 139 -1.41 10.71 3.75
CA ALA A 139 -0.60 10.14 4.81
C ALA A 139 -1.43 9.88 6.08
N LEU A 140 -0.97 8.93 6.88
CA LEU A 140 -1.53 8.58 8.18
C LEU A 140 -0.39 8.26 9.15
N GLU A 141 -0.35 8.98 10.26
CA GLU A 141 0.45 8.59 11.41
C GLU A 141 -0.20 7.39 12.09
N VAL A 142 0.46 6.23 12.01
CA VAL A 142 0.04 5.03 12.76
C VAL A 142 0.46 5.15 14.22
N ARG A 143 1.60 5.82 14.46
CA ARG A 143 2.05 6.29 15.77
C ARG A 143 2.04 7.81 15.78
N GLU A 144 1.36 8.39 16.76
CA GLU A 144 1.27 9.85 16.92
C GLU A 144 2.66 10.51 16.95
N GLY A 145 2.81 11.59 16.17
CA GLY A 145 4.05 12.35 16.05
C GLY A 145 5.15 11.66 15.23
N ALA A 146 4.86 10.56 14.53
CA ALA A 146 5.83 9.89 13.67
C ALA A 146 6.30 10.75 12.48
N ALA A 147 5.51 11.72 12.04
CA ALA A 147 5.89 12.67 11.00
C ALA A 147 6.71 13.86 11.54
N ALA A 148 6.88 13.99 12.86
CA ALA A 148 7.62 15.10 13.45
C ALA A 148 9.07 15.12 12.95
N GLY A 149 9.47 16.23 12.33
CA GLY A 149 10.80 16.40 11.75
C GLY A 149 10.97 15.81 10.35
N LEU A 150 9.96 15.13 9.80
CA LEU A 150 9.90 14.73 8.40
C LEU A 150 9.25 15.85 7.58
N SER A 151 9.80 16.14 6.40
CA SER A 151 9.21 17.05 5.41
C SER A 151 9.90 16.88 4.07
N GLY A 152 9.27 17.32 2.99
CA GLY A 152 9.85 17.35 1.66
C GLY A 152 9.35 16.24 0.73
N GLU A 153 10.17 15.95 -0.28
CA GLU A 153 9.82 14.98 -1.32
C GLU A 153 9.81 13.57 -0.75
N VAL A 154 8.73 12.86 -1.06
CA VAL A 154 8.58 11.43 -0.78
C VAL A 154 9.05 10.64 -1.98
N ARG A 155 9.89 9.62 -1.76
CA ARG A 155 10.38 8.74 -2.84
C ARG A 155 9.98 7.30 -2.53
N TYR A 156 9.14 6.76 -3.41
CA TYR A 156 8.79 5.36 -3.40
C TYR A 156 9.95 4.53 -3.96
N HIS A 157 9.94 3.23 -3.68
CA HIS A 157 10.88 2.29 -4.26
C HIS A 157 10.88 2.39 -5.81
N PRO A 158 12.02 2.24 -6.51
CA PRO A 158 12.09 2.36 -7.97
C PRO A 158 11.16 1.41 -8.75
N ALA A 159 10.68 0.35 -8.10
CA ALA A 159 9.65 -0.53 -8.67
C ALA A 159 8.38 0.23 -9.11
N PHE A 160 8.07 1.37 -8.49
CA PHE A 160 6.93 2.23 -8.82
C PHE A 160 7.19 3.23 -9.96
N GLU A 161 8.41 3.32 -10.52
CA GLU A 161 8.71 4.34 -11.53
C GLU A 161 8.03 4.08 -12.89
N ASN A 162 7.73 2.82 -13.19
CA ASN A 162 7.01 2.38 -14.39
C ASN A 162 5.53 2.09 -14.12
N ALA A 163 5.04 2.48 -12.94
CA ALA A 163 3.65 2.32 -12.51
C ALA A 163 2.78 3.51 -12.90
#